data_AF-A0A2V9BAW9-F1
#
_entry.id   AF-A0A2V9BAW9-F1
#
_cell.length_a   1.000
_cell.length_b   1.000
_cell.length_c   1.000
_cell.angle_alpha   90.00
_cell.angle_beta   90.00
_cell.angle_gamma   90.00
#
_symmetry.space_group_name_H-M   'P 1'
#
loop_
_entity.id
_entity.type
_entity.pdbx_description
1 polymer ?
#
loop_
_entity_poly.entity_id
_entity_poly.type
_entity_poly.pdbx_seq_one_letter_code
_entity_poly.pdbx_strand_id
1 'polypeptide(L)' 'MPTWNDLRVHFGIGKAEKVDLLEIRWPSGLLETLKNLAPNQLLFVKEGAGLLRSLPFAKHGT' A
#
# COMPACT_ATOMS: atom_id res chain seq x y z
N MET A 1 2.91 -20.05 19.10
CA MET A 1 3.98 -19.05 18.96
C MET A 1 3.74 -18.35 17.63
N PRO A 2 3.47 -17.03 17.56
CA PRO A 2 3.17 -16.41 16.28
C PRO A 2 4.46 -16.24 15.47
N THR A 3 4.44 -16.79 14.27
CA THR A 3 5.54 -16.89 13.32
C THR A 3 5.82 -15.55 12.66
N TRP A 4 7.11 -15.24 12.51
CA TRP A 4 7.70 -14.04 11.94
C TRP A 4 7.46 -13.99 10.41
N ASN A 5 6.30 -13.49 9.94
CA ASN A 5 6.09 -13.23 8.51
C ASN A 5 4.99 -12.20 8.24
N ASP A 6 5.10 -11.02 8.85
CA ASP A 6 4.30 -9.88 8.39
C ASP A 6 5.04 -9.23 7.21
N LEU A 7 4.81 -9.74 5.99
CA LEU A 7 5.40 -9.23 4.74
C LEU A 7 4.75 -7.90 4.34
N ARG A 8 4.88 -6.87 5.17
CA ARG A 8 4.49 -5.52 4.80
C ARG A 8 5.53 -4.98 3.84
N VAL A 9 5.09 -4.68 2.62
CA VAL A 9 5.93 -3.98 1.66
C VAL A 9 5.85 -2.49 1.98
N HIS A 10 7.00 -1.88 2.27
CA HIS A 10 7.15 -0.45 2.44
C HIS A 10 8.06 0.09 1.34
N PHE A 11 7.60 1.12 0.63
CA PHE A 11 8.39 1.82 -0.37
C PHE A 11 8.22 3.33 -0.20
N GLY A 12 9.33 4.06 -0.27
CA GLY A 12 9.36 5.52 -0.21
C GLY A 12 9.33 6.13 -1.61
N ILE A 13 8.65 7.27 -1.75
CA ILE A 13 8.58 8.04 -3.01
C ILE A 13 9.39 9.35 -2.94
N GLY A 14 10.30 9.46 -1.96
CA GLY A 14 11.10 10.67 -1.73
C GLY A 14 10.24 11.86 -1.33
N LYS A 15 10.41 12.99 -2.03
CA LYS A 15 9.67 14.24 -1.78
C LYS A 15 8.36 14.35 -2.56
N ALA A 16 7.99 13.31 -3.31
CA ALA A 16 6.74 13.34 -4.06
C ALA A 16 5.53 13.37 -3.10
N GLU A 17 4.55 14.21 -3.42
CA GLU A 17 3.36 14.40 -2.60
C GLU A 17 2.21 13.46 -2.98
N LYS A 18 2.38 12.68 -4.05
CA LYS A 18 1.35 11.85 -4.65
C LYS A 18 1.96 10.67 -5.40
N VAL A 19 1.26 9.54 -5.38
CA VAL A 19 1.51 8.40 -6.25
C VAL A 19 0.44 8.40 -7.35
N ASP A 20 0.86 8.57 -8.60
CA ASP A 20 -0.06 8.58 -9.73
C ASP A 20 -0.61 7.20 -10.06
N LEU A 21 0.24 6.17 -9.97
CA LEU A 21 -0.11 4.78 -10.26
C LEU A 21 0.62 3.82 -9.31
N LEU A 22 -0.14 2.89 -8.73
CA LEU A 22 0.36 1.71 -8.05
C LEU A 22 -0.21 0.48 -8.78
N GLU A 23 0.67 -0.36 -9.30
CA GLU A 23 0.30 -1.62 -9.95
C GLU A 23 0.69 -2.80 -9.04
N ILE A 24 -0.26 -3.71 -8.84
CA ILE A 24 -0.09 -4.92 -8.04
C ILE A 24 -0.28 -6.11 -8.96
N ARG A 25 0.77 -6.92 -9.09
CA ARG A 25 0.73 -8.19 -9.80
C ARG A 25 0.61 -9.32 -8.77
N TRP A 26 -0.55 -9.96 -8.75
CA TRP A 26 -0.84 -11.05 -7.82
C TRP A 26 -0.29 -12.40 -8.31
N PRO A 27 -0.10 -13.37 -7.40
CA PRO A 27 0.32 -14.72 -7.76
C PRO A 27 -0.63 -15.45 -8.74
N SER A 28 -1.93 -15.11 -8.73
CA SER A 28 -2.89 -15.64 -9.71
C SER A 28 -2.67 -15.12 -11.13
N GLY A 29 -1.85 -14.08 -11.30
CA GLY A 29 -1.69 -13.35 -12.56
C GLY A 29 -2.62 -12.14 -12.68
N LEU A 30 -3.54 -11.91 -11.74
CA LEU A 30 -4.37 -10.70 -11.71
C LEU A 30 -3.48 -9.45 -11.58
N LEU A 31 -3.76 -8.44 -12.41
CA LEU A 31 -3.16 -7.13 -12.34
C LEU A 31 -4.19 -6.14 -11.79
N GLU A 32 -3.92 -5.54 -10.63
CA GLU A 32 -4.75 -4.48 -10.07
C GLU A 32 -4.01 -3.14 -10.11
N THR A 33 -4.75 -2.07 -10.42
CA THR A 33 -4.18 -0.72 -10.49
C THR A 33 -4.94 0.22 -9.56
N LEU A 34 -4.19 1.00 -8.80
CA LEU A 34 -4.70 2.06 -7.93
C LEU A 34 -4.08 3.38 -8.40
N LYS A 35 -4.88 4.45 -8.42
CA LYS A 35 -4.45 5.76 -8.92
C LYS A 35 -4.70 6.85 -7.90
N ASN A 36 -3.96 7.95 -8.02
CA ASN A 36 -4.15 9.14 -7.18
C ASN A 36 -4.06 8.86 -5.68
N LEU A 37 -3.05 8.11 -5.25
CA LEU A 37 -2.87 7.74 -3.84
C LEU A 37 -2.04 8.80 -3.12
N ALA A 38 -2.45 9.14 -1.90
CA ALA A 38 -1.60 9.91 -0.99
C ALA A 38 -0.42 9.05 -0.50
N PRO A 39 0.77 9.63 -0.24
CA PRO A 39 1.86 8.93 0.42
C PRO A 39 1.59 8.77 1.92
N ASN A 40 2.55 8.12 2.61
CA ASN A 40 2.61 8.03 4.07
C ASN A 40 1.34 7.41 4.70
N GLN A 41 0.84 6.34 4.09
CA GLN A 41 -0.29 5.57 4.58
C GLN A 41 -0.07 4.08 4.34
N LEU A 42 -0.79 3.26 5.11
CA LEU A 42 -0.89 1.82 4.97
C LEU A 42 -2.13 1.51 4.11
N LEU A 43 -1.92 0.83 2.98
CA LEU A 43 -3.00 0.39 2.10
C LEU A 43 -3.28 -1.09 2.33
N PHE A 44 -4.54 -1.44 2.58
CA PHE A 44 -5.00 -2.82 2.68
C PHE A 44 -5.67 -3.19 1.37
N VAL A 45 -4.97 -3.96 0.55
CA VAL A 45 -5.48 -4.43 -0.74
C VAL A 45 -5.73 -5.92 -0.65
N LYS A 46 -6.89 -6.36 -1.13
CA LYS A 46 -7.23 -7.78 -1.24
C LYS A 46 -7.41 -8.11 -2.71
N GLU A 47 -6.69 -9.13 -3.16
CA GLU A 47 -6.77 -9.66 -4.51
C GLU A 47 -8.23 -9.88 -4.96
N GLY A 48 -8.60 -9.26 -6.08
CA GLY A 48 -9.93 -9.35 -6.69
C GLY A 48 -11.00 -8.48 -6.02
N ALA A 49 -10.67 -7.84 -4.90
CA ALA A 49 -11.54 -6.90 -4.20
C ALA A 49 -10.97 -5.47 -4.17
N GLY A 50 -9.72 -5.27 -4.62
CA GLY A 50 -9.05 -3.98 -4.61
C GLY A 50 -8.75 -3.43 -3.22
N LEU A 51 -8.76 -2.10 -3.10
CA LEU A 51 -8.45 -1.38 -1.87
C LEU A 51 -9.61 -1.48 -0.87
N LEU A 52 -9.38 -2.17 0.24
CA LEU A 52 -10.37 -2.35 1.30
C LEU A 52 -10.40 -1.18 2.29
N ARG A 53 -9.22 -0.68 2.67
CA ARG A 53 -9.08 0.48 3.57
C ARG A 53 -7.68 1.10 3.46
N SER A 54 -7.57 2.36 3.86
CA SER A 54 -6.31 3.05 4.07
C SER A 54 -6.19 3.59 5.49
N LEU A 55 -4.98 3.52 6.06
CA LEU A 55 -4.68 4.07 7.38
C LEU A 55 -3.49 5.02 7.25
N PRO A 56 -3.63 6.33 7.51
CA PRO A 56 -2.48 7.22 7.54
C PRO A 56 -1.52 6.79 8.65
N PHE A 57 -0.21 6.85 8.41
CA PHE A 57 0.74 6.78 9.51
C PHE A 57 0.49 8.00 10.40
N ALA A 58 0.32 7.76 11.71
CA ALA A 58 0.22 8.86 12.66
C ALA A 58 1.44 9.77 12.46
N LYS A 59 1.20 11.05 12.17
CA LYS A 59 2.29 12.03 12.16
C LYS A 59 2.78 12.10 13.59
N HIS A 60 3.93 11.51 13.88
CA HIS A 60 4.62 11.83 15.12
C HIS A 60 4.95 13.31 15.03
N GLY A 61 4.31 14.12 15.88
CA GLY A 61 4.63 15.52 16.01
C GLY A 61 6.04 15.67 16.58
N THR A 62 6.69 16.75 16.17
CA THR A 62 8.00 17.30 16.55
C THR A 62 9.24 16.61 16.02
#